data_AF-A0A914P5U3-F1
#
_entry.id   AF-A0A914P5U3-F1
#
_cell.length_a   1.000
_cell.length_b   1.000
_cell.length_c   1.000
_cell.angle_alpha   90.00
_cell.angle_beta   90.00
_cell.angle_gamma   90.00
#
_symmetry.space_group_name_H-M   'P 1'
#
loop_
_entity.id
_entity.type
_entity.pdbx_description
1 polymer ?
#
loop_
_entity_poly.entity_id
_entity_poly.type
_entity_poly.pdbx_seq_one_letter_code
_entity_poly.pdbx_strand_id
1 'polypeptide(L)'
;MGNNPVVSFNSFDLIQEAFVKNADAFAGRPNTQLKLLRGGIYGIVMTDGELWKEHRKFALNVLKKFGMGKNLMQERVLNEVNWMIDEMKEHIKKGEDEISVHHKIDVAVGSIINLLIFGYAFHEKYLEEFFKIKSLMRDFIKVSGNPLFRLVSADTSGIMRRLPGFSTSYNDGKRLGDELRAFFNGQIKERRQKIDFTEDSEPTDYVEAYLRQQQKNEKSGEDGDLFS
;
A
#
# COMPACT_ATOMS: atom_id res chain seq x y z
N MET A 1 15.42 -22.56 0.32
CA MET A 1 16.16 -21.77 -0.69
C MET A 1 17.44 -21.25 -0.05
N GLY A 2 18.59 -21.70 -0.54
CA GLY A 2 19.84 -21.62 0.23
C GLY A 2 19.71 -22.43 1.53
N ASN A 3 20.23 -21.90 2.63
CA ASN A 3 20.21 -22.56 3.94
C ASN A 3 18.85 -22.54 4.66
N ASN A 4 17.84 -21.87 4.11
CA ASN A 4 16.52 -21.78 4.71
C ASN A 4 15.62 -22.93 4.20
N PRO A 5 15.16 -23.86 5.06
CA PRO A 5 14.21 -24.88 4.65
C PRO A 5 12.89 -24.22 4.22
N VAL A 6 12.29 -24.76 3.16
CA VAL A 6 11.01 -24.26 2.62
C VAL A 6 10.07 -25.45 2.47
N VAL A 7 8.89 -25.34 3.08
CA VAL A 7 7.81 -26.33 2.97
C VAL A 7 6.79 -25.82 1.96
N SER A 8 6.35 -26.69 1.06
CA SER A 8 5.37 -26.38 0.01
C SER A 8 4.13 -27.24 0.18
N PHE A 9 2.97 -26.59 0.27
CA PHE A 9 1.66 -27.24 0.28
C PHE A 9 1.12 -27.29 -1.15
N ASN A 10 0.79 -28.49 -1.64
CA ASN A 10 0.38 -28.71 -3.04
C ASN A 10 -1.01 -29.35 -3.18
N SER A 11 -1.81 -29.41 -2.11
CA SER A 11 -3.20 -29.86 -2.18
C SER A 11 -4.12 -28.90 -1.44
N PHE A 12 -5.39 -28.86 -1.86
CA PHE A 12 -6.43 -28.06 -1.20
C PHE A 12 -6.56 -28.42 0.28
N ASP A 13 -6.58 -29.72 0.61
CA ASP A 13 -6.75 -30.19 1.99
C ASP A 13 -5.61 -29.69 2.89
N LEU A 14 -4.36 -29.74 2.39
CA LEU A 14 -3.19 -29.26 3.13
C LEU A 14 -3.21 -27.73 3.29
N ILE A 15 -3.63 -26.99 2.25
CA ILE A 15 -3.78 -25.53 2.32
C ILE A 15 -4.86 -25.16 3.35
N GLN A 16 -5.99 -25.87 3.36
CA GLN A 16 -7.06 -25.66 4.33
C GLN A 16 -6.60 -26.02 5.76
N GLU A 17 -5.88 -27.12 5.92
CA GLU A 17 -5.33 -27.53 7.22
C GLU A 17 -4.33 -26.51 7.76
N ALA A 18 -3.40 -26.02 6.93
CA ALA A 18 -2.41 -25.04 7.35
C ALA A 18 -3.04 -23.66 7.63
N PHE A 19 -3.78 -23.11 6.67
CA PHE A 19 -4.21 -21.69 6.73
C PHE A 19 -5.59 -21.45 7.36
N VAL A 20 -6.38 -22.50 7.62
CA VAL A 20 -7.69 -22.37 8.29
C VAL A 20 -7.69 -23.09 9.62
N LYS A 21 -7.38 -24.39 9.65
CA LYS A 21 -7.44 -25.18 10.89
C LYS A 21 -6.32 -24.83 11.87
N ASN A 22 -5.13 -24.52 11.35
CA ASN A 22 -3.94 -24.17 12.14
C ASN A 22 -3.46 -22.73 11.87
N ALA A 23 -4.38 -21.81 11.55
CA ALA A 23 -4.06 -20.49 11.03
C ALA A 23 -3.02 -19.71 11.88
N ASP A 24 -3.09 -19.80 13.21
CA ASP A 24 -2.16 -19.11 14.11
C ASP A 24 -0.70 -19.56 13.95
N ALA A 25 -0.47 -20.86 13.68
CA ALA A 25 0.87 -21.40 13.46
C ALA A 25 1.48 -20.96 12.12
N PHE A 26 0.64 -20.62 11.13
CA PHE A 26 1.05 -20.22 9.78
C PHE A 26 0.79 -18.74 9.48
N ALA A 27 0.42 -17.94 10.48
CA ALA A 27 0.09 -16.52 10.32
C ALA A 27 1.32 -15.61 10.13
N GLY A 28 2.53 -16.13 10.34
CA GLY A 28 3.79 -15.38 10.23
C GLY A 28 4.06 -14.82 8.83
N ARG A 29 5.06 -13.93 8.72
CA ARG A 29 5.54 -13.42 7.43
C ARG A 29 6.94 -13.91 7.15
N PRO A 30 7.26 -14.29 5.90
CA PRO A 30 8.63 -14.61 5.56
C PRO A 30 9.48 -13.36 5.78
N ASN A 31 10.69 -13.52 6.33
CA ASN A 31 11.68 -12.45 6.41
C ASN A 31 12.15 -12.14 4.99
N THR A 32 11.42 -11.26 4.32
CA THR A 32 11.78 -10.83 2.97
C THR A 32 12.75 -9.67 3.05
N GLN A 33 13.55 -9.60 2.01
CA GLN A 33 14.56 -8.58 1.87
C GLN A 33 13.96 -7.33 1.19
N LEU A 34 12.63 -7.29 0.99
CA LEU A 34 11.87 -6.10 0.64
C LEU A 34 11.98 -4.99 1.69
N LYS A 35 12.39 -5.32 2.92
CA LYS A 35 12.77 -4.31 3.92
C LYS A 35 13.85 -3.34 3.41
N LEU A 36 14.74 -3.81 2.52
CA LEU A 36 15.77 -2.98 1.89
C LEU A 36 15.16 -1.92 0.96
N LEU A 37 14.02 -2.24 0.34
CA LEU A 37 13.29 -1.31 -0.52
C LEU A 37 12.38 -0.37 0.28
N ARG A 38 11.80 -0.86 1.38
CA ARG A 38 10.81 -0.13 2.18
C ARG A 38 11.42 0.64 3.35
N GLY A 39 12.73 0.50 3.58
CA GLY A 39 13.48 1.09 4.69
C GLY A 39 13.14 0.52 6.06
N GLY A 40 12.64 -0.72 6.08
CA GLY A 40 12.29 -1.44 7.29
C GLY A 40 11.08 -2.36 7.09
N ILE A 41 10.66 -2.99 8.17
CA ILE A 41 9.49 -3.88 8.24
C ILE A 41 8.41 -3.13 9.01
N TYR A 42 7.45 -2.56 8.28
CA TYR A 42 6.38 -1.74 8.84
C TYR A 42 5.04 -2.04 8.16
N GLY A 43 3.95 -1.53 8.74
CA GLY A 43 2.59 -1.64 8.22
C GLY A 43 1.98 -3.02 8.47
N ILE A 44 1.13 -3.50 7.55
CA ILE A 44 0.32 -4.73 7.74
C ILE A 44 0.83 -5.91 6.90
N VAL A 45 1.36 -5.65 5.71
CA VAL A 45 1.67 -6.72 4.74
C VAL A 45 2.90 -7.52 5.16
N MET A 46 3.90 -6.85 5.75
CA MET A 46 5.23 -7.41 6.00
C MET A 46 5.54 -7.70 7.47
N THR A 47 4.67 -7.28 8.39
CA THR A 47 4.83 -7.45 9.83
C THR A 47 4.09 -8.70 10.30
N ASP A 48 4.50 -9.20 11.46
CA ASP A 48 3.83 -10.26 12.22
C ASP A 48 3.78 -9.88 13.72
N GLY A 49 3.26 -10.79 14.54
CA GLY A 49 3.14 -10.58 15.99
C GLY A 49 2.16 -9.46 16.36
N GLU A 50 2.49 -8.74 17.44
CA GLU A 50 1.58 -7.74 18.02
C GLU A 50 1.43 -6.50 17.14
N LEU A 51 2.52 -6.04 16.52
CA LEU A 51 2.50 -4.92 15.59
C LEU A 51 1.52 -5.16 14.43
N TRP A 52 1.55 -6.36 13.85
CA TRP A 52 0.62 -6.75 12.79
C TRP A 52 -0.83 -6.77 13.28
N LYS A 53 -1.10 -7.35 14.46
CA LYS A 53 -2.46 -7.45 15.02
C LYS A 53 -3.06 -6.07 15.24
N GLU A 54 -2.32 -5.17 15.88
CA GLU A 54 -2.79 -3.83 16.21
C GLU A 54 -3.01 -2.97 14.95
N HIS A 55 -2.05 -2.95 14.01
CA HIS A 55 -2.21 -2.24 12.75
C HIS A 55 -3.37 -2.79 11.92
N ARG A 56 -3.52 -4.12 11.84
CA ARG A 56 -4.61 -4.75 11.10
C ARG A 56 -5.96 -4.42 11.72
N LYS A 57 -6.08 -4.51 13.04
CA LYS A 57 -7.31 -4.19 13.78
C LYS A 57 -7.67 -2.73 13.60
N PHE A 58 -6.71 -1.83 13.77
CA PHE A 58 -6.89 -0.40 13.52
C PHE A 58 -7.40 -0.14 12.10
N ALA A 59 -6.72 -0.68 11.09
CA ALA A 59 -7.09 -0.44 9.70
C ALA A 59 -8.48 -0.98 9.34
N LEU A 60 -8.83 -2.18 9.80
CA LEU A 60 -10.16 -2.74 9.60
C LEU A 60 -11.25 -1.91 10.28
N ASN A 61 -10.99 -1.39 11.47
CA ASN A 61 -11.94 -0.53 12.18
C ASN A 61 -12.17 0.79 11.43
N VAL A 62 -11.10 1.44 10.98
CA VAL A 62 -11.17 2.68 10.20
C VAL A 62 -11.88 2.45 8.85
N LEU A 63 -11.51 1.40 8.11
CA LEU A 63 -12.14 1.11 6.82
C LEU A 63 -13.63 0.78 6.95
N LYS A 64 -14.05 0.08 8.02
CA LYS A 64 -15.47 -0.16 8.34
C LYS A 64 -16.23 1.12 8.68
N LYS A 65 -15.58 2.09 9.35
CA LYS A 65 -16.15 3.43 9.57
C LYS A 65 -16.36 4.16 8.25
N PHE A 66 -15.41 4.05 7.31
CA PHE A 66 -15.52 4.63 5.97
C PHE A 66 -16.39 3.84 4.98
N GLY A 67 -17.15 2.87 5.47
CA GLY A 67 -18.18 2.19 4.69
C GLY A 67 -17.78 0.85 4.12
N MET A 68 -16.58 0.32 4.39
CA MET A 68 -16.21 -1.04 3.94
C MET A 68 -17.24 -2.06 4.44
N GLY A 69 -17.88 -2.76 3.51
CA GLY A 69 -18.97 -3.71 3.80
C GLY A 69 -20.34 -3.07 4.04
N LYS A 70 -20.54 -1.79 3.70
CA LYS A 70 -21.79 -1.02 3.85
C LYS A 70 -22.14 -0.27 2.56
N ASN A 71 -23.37 0.22 2.47
CA ASN A 71 -23.87 1.00 1.31
C ASN A 71 -22.99 2.21 0.97
N LEU A 72 -22.39 2.86 1.97
CA LEU A 72 -21.49 4.00 1.74
C LEU A 72 -20.31 3.66 0.81
N MET A 73 -19.74 2.45 0.88
CA MET A 73 -18.69 2.05 -0.06
C MET A 73 -19.24 1.83 -1.46
N GLN A 74 -20.45 1.26 -1.57
CA GLN A 74 -21.11 1.10 -2.87
C GLN A 74 -21.36 2.46 -3.53
N GLU A 75 -21.82 3.46 -2.78
CA GLU A 75 -22.01 4.83 -3.29
C GLU A 75 -20.68 5.43 -3.79
N ARG A 76 -19.59 5.27 -3.03
CA ARG A 76 -18.25 5.72 -3.47
C ARG A 76 -17.82 5.03 -4.76
N VAL A 77 -18.02 3.73 -4.88
CA VAL A 77 -17.71 2.97 -6.10
C VAL A 77 -18.56 3.47 -7.28
N LEU A 78 -19.86 3.65 -7.10
CA LEU A 78 -20.76 4.12 -8.15
C LEU A 78 -20.42 5.55 -8.60
N ASN A 79 -20.03 6.43 -7.68
CA ASN A 79 -19.59 7.79 -8.03
C ASN A 79 -18.36 7.76 -8.95
N GLU A 80 -17.37 6.92 -8.64
CA GLU A 80 -16.16 6.80 -9.47
C GLU A 80 -16.44 6.11 -10.82
N VAL A 81 -17.37 5.15 -10.85
CA VAL A 81 -17.83 4.55 -12.11
C VAL A 81 -18.58 5.56 -12.98
N ASN A 82 -19.44 6.39 -12.40
CA ASN A 82 -20.14 7.45 -13.14
C ASN A 82 -19.16 8.48 -13.69
N TRP A 83 -18.20 8.93 -12.90
CA TRP A 83 -17.13 9.81 -13.35
C TRP A 83 -16.35 9.19 -14.52
N MET A 84 -15.98 7.92 -14.40
CA MET A 84 -15.29 7.17 -15.46
C MET A 84 -16.10 7.11 -16.76
N ILE A 85 -17.41 6.85 -16.67
CA ILE A 85 -18.31 6.79 -17.82
C ILE A 85 -18.44 8.16 -18.49
N ASP A 86 -18.59 9.22 -17.70
CA ASP A 86 -18.74 10.57 -18.24
C ASP A 86 -17.46 11.04 -18.92
N GLU A 87 -16.30 10.71 -18.37
CA GLU A 87 -15.01 11.00 -18.98
C GLU A 87 -14.84 10.26 -20.32
N MET A 88 -15.27 8.99 -20.40
CA MET A 88 -15.32 8.26 -21.67
C MET A 88 -16.27 8.89 -22.68
N LYS A 89 -17.45 9.37 -22.27
CA LYS A 89 -18.38 10.07 -23.17
C LYS A 89 -17.77 11.36 -23.71
N GLU A 90 -17.05 12.11 -22.88
CA GLU A 90 -16.38 13.34 -23.32
C GLU A 90 -15.24 13.05 -24.31
N HIS A 91 -14.47 11.97 -24.13
CA HIS A 91 -13.50 11.50 -25.13
C HIS A 91 -14.15 11.18 -26.48
N ILE A 92 -15.29 10.46 -26.47
CA ILE A 92 -16.06 10.16 -27.69
C ILE A 92 -16.53 11.44 -28.39
N LYS A 93 -17.07 12.41 -27.63
CA LYS A 93 -17.53 13.69 -28.19
C LYS A 93 -16.40 14.50 -28.85
N LYS A 94 -15.16 14.37 -28.36
CA LYS A 94 -13.99 15.02 -28.94
C LYS A 94 -13.46 14.34 -30.20
N GLY A 95 -14.04 13.21 -30.60
CA GLY A 95 -13.62 12.46 -31.79
C GLY A 95 -12.32 11.68 -31.58
N GLU A 96 -12.01 11.30 -30.34
CA GLU A 96 -10.86 10.42 -30.06
C GLU A 96 -11.22 8.97 -30.40
N ASP A 97 -10.49 8.37 -31.36
CA ASP A 97 -10.81 7.04 -31.90
C ASP A 97 -10.41 5.88 -30.97
N GLU A 98 -9.53 6.12 -29.99
CA GLU A 98 -9.03 5.11 -29.06
C GLU A 98 -9.22 5.52 -27.60
N ILE A 99 -9.95 4.70 -26.85
CA ILE A 99 -10.14 4.86 -25.40
C ILE A 99 -9.57 3.64 -24.69
N SER A 100 -8.56 3.87 -23.86
CA SER A 100 -8.01 2.80 -23.02
C SER A 100 -8.85 2.58 -21.76
N VAL A 101 -9.83 1.67 -21.84
CA VAL A 101 -10.71 1.30 -20.72
C VAL A 101 -9.92 0.85 -19.49
N HIS A 102 -8.80 0.13 -19.69
CA HIS A 102 -7.91 -0.27 -18.59
C HIS A 102 -7.38 0.92 -17.80
N HIS A 103 -6.96 2.00 -18.48
CA HIS A 103 -6.49 3.20 -17.79
C HIS A 103 -7.61 3.88 -17.01
N LYS A 104 -8.84 3.90 -17.54
CA LYS A 104 -10.00 4.48 -16.86
C LYS A 104 -10.36 3.70 -15.59
N ILE A 105 -10.35 2.36 -15.66
CA ILE A 105 -10.56 1.48 -14.50
C ILE A 105 -9.47 1.70 -13.46
N ASP A 106 -8.20 1.79 -13.87
CA ASP A 106 -7.09 2.02 -12.94
C ASP A 106 -7.26 3.34 -12.19
N VAL A 107 -7.66 4.41 -12.87
CA VAL A 107 -7.92 5.72 -12.24
C VAL A 107 -9.09 5.62 -11.27
N ALA A 108 -10.18 4.94 -11.64
CA ALA A 108 -11.34 4.75 -10.75
C ALA A 108 -10.95 3.97 -9.49
N VAL A 109 -10.24 2.84 -9.61
CA VAL A 109 -9.78 2.05 -8.46
C VAL A 109 -8.80 2.86 -7.60
N GLY A 110 -7.84 3.55 -8.23
CA GLY A 110 -6.90 4.43 -7.55
C GLY A 110 -7.61 5.54 -6.77
N SER A 111 -8.64 6.14 -7.36
CA SER A 111 -9.43 7.20 -6.76
C SER A 111 -10.22 6.73 -5.55
N ILE A 112 -10.85 5.55 -5.61
CA ILE A 112 -11.53 4.96 -4.45
C ILE A 112 -10.54 4.73 -3.30
N ILE A 113 -9.37 4.17 -3.59
CA ILE A 113 -8.34 3.92 -2.59
C ILE A 113 -7.83 5.24 -2.00
N ASN A 114 -7.52 6.23 -2.84
CA ASN A 114 -6.99 7.51 -2.39
C ASN A 114 -8.02 8.34 -1.62
N LEU A 115 -9.30 8.23 -1.98
CA LEU A 115 -10.40 8.82 -1.24
C LEU A 115 -10.49 8.24 0.19
N LEU A 116 -10.20 6.96 0.37
CA LEU A 116 -10.16 6.33 1.70
C LEU A 116 -8.91 6.70 2.49
N ILE A 117 -7.76 6.89 1.81
CA ILE A 117 -6.48 7.10 2.48
C ILE A 117 -6.22 8.58 2.79
N PHE A 118 -6.43 9.46 1.80
CA PHE A 118 -6.09 10.90 1.84
C PHE A 118 -7.30 11.83 1.64
N GLY A 119 -8.49 11.28 1.43
CA GLY A 119 -9.74 12.05 1.40
C GLY A 119 -10.07 12.68 0.05
N TYR A 120 -9.39 12.32 -1.04
CA TYR A 120 -9.71 12.83 -2.39
C TYR A 120 -9.49 11.80 -3.51
N ALA A 121 -10.23 11.98 -4.60
CA ALA A 121 -10.15 11.17 -5.83
C ALA A 121 -9.19 11.79 -6.87
N PHE A 122 -8.62 10.97 -7.76
CA PHE A 122 -7.68 11.42 -8.79
C PHE A 122 -8.39 11.99 -10.03
N HIS A 123 -9.17 13.04 -9.83
CA HIS A 123 -9.86 13.74 -10.92
C HIS A 123 -9.06 14.95 -11.39
N GLU A 124 -9.24 15.31 -12.66
CA GLU A 124 -8.71 16.54 -13.27
C GLU A 124 -7.20 16.74 -12.99
N LYS A 125 -6.85 17.75 -12.19
CA LYS A 125 -5.47 18.13 -11.86
C LYS A 125 -4.68 17.04 -11.11
N TYR A 126 -5.35 16.08 -10.49
CA TYR A 126 -4.71 14.98 -9.76
C TYR A 126 -4.42 13.76 -10.65
N LEU A 127 -4.82 13.79 -11.93
CA LEU A 127 -4.61 12.66 -12.84
C LEU A 127 -3.13 12.41 -13.15
N GLU A 128 -2.32 13.48 -13.27
CA GLU A 128 -0.87 13.36 -13.41
C GLU A 128 -0.22 12.70 -12.19
N GLU A 129 -0.72 13.05 -10.99
CA GLU A 129 -0.28 12.45 -9.74
C GLU A 129 -0.54 10.95 -9.74
N PHE A 130 -1.74 10.53 -10.17
CA PHE A 130 -2.10 9.13 -10.31
C PHE A 130 -1.14 8.37 -11.25
N PHE A 131 -0.88 8.91 -12.44
CA PHE A 131 0.01 8.24 -13.39
C PHE A 131 1.46 8.19 -12.89
N LYS A 132 1.90 9.20 -12.15
CA LYS A 132 3.19 9.18 -11.45
C LYS A 132 3.25 8.04 -10.45
N ILE A 133 2.33 7.94 -9.49
CA ILE A 133 2.35 6.86 -8.49
C ILE A 133 2.17 5.48 -9.13
N LYS A 134 1.32 5.35 -10.15
CA LYS A 134 1.13 4.12 -10.91
C LYS A 134 2.41 3.67 -11.61
N SER A 135 3.14 4.59 -12.22
CA SER A 135 4.42 4.28 -12.88
C SER A 135 5.47 3.80 -11.87
N LEU A 136 5.60 4.49 -10.73
CA LEU A 136 6.48 4.10 -9.63
C LEU A 136 6.14 2.70 -9.09
N MET A 137 4.86 2.42 -8.87
CA MET A 137 4.38 1.12 -8.40
C MET A 137 4.67 0.00 -9.40
N ARG A 138 4.42 0.24 -10.70
CA ARG A 138 4.74 -0.73 -11.76
C ARG A 138 6.23 -1.05 -11.79
N ASP A 139 7.08 -0.03 -11.72
CA ASP A 139 8.53 -0.22 -11.82
C ASP A 139 9.09 -0.86 -10.54
N PHE A 140 8.50 -0.54 -9.37
CA PHE A 140 8.77 -1.24 -8.11
C PHE A 140 8.44 -2.75 -8.19
N ILE A 141 7.28 -3.10 -8.77
CA ILE A 141 6.89 -4.51 -8.97
C ILE A 141 7.85 -5.21 -9.93
N LYS A 142 8.23 -4.55 -11.04
CA LYS A 142 9.21 -5.10 -12.00
C LYS A 142 10.56 -5.38 -11.34
N VAL A 143 11.08 -4.45 -10.53
CA VAL A 143 12.34 -4.65 -9.81
C VAL A 143 12.20 -5.75 -8.75
N SER A 144 11.11 -5.77 -7.98
CA SER A 144 10.86 -6.81 -6.97
C SER A 144 10.72 -8.22 -7.58
N GLY A 145 10.23 -8.31 -8.82
CA GLY A 145 10.13 -9.54 -9.60
C GLY A 145 11.44 -9.96 -10.28
N ASN A 146 12.41 -9.04 -10.42
CA ASN A 146 13.66 -9.30 -11.13
C ASN A 146 14.50 -10.37 -10.43
N PRO A 147 14.95 -11.43 -11.15
CA PRO A 147 15.79 -12.49 -10.56
C PRO A 147 17.09 -11.97 -9.93
N LEU A 148 17.76 -10.98 -10.56
CA LEU A 148 18.97 -10.37 -10.01
C LEU A 148 18.68 -9.68 -8.69
N PHE A 149 17.60 -8.90 -8.62
CA PHE A 149 17.19 -8.25 -7.38
C PHE A 149 16.92 -9.29 -6.29
N ARG A 150 16.21 -10.38 -6.61
CA ARG A 150 15.93 -11.46 -5.66
C ARG A 150 17.21 -12.11 -5.13
N LEU A 151 18.20 -12.35 -5.99
CA LEU A 151 19.51 -12.88 -5.59
C LEU A 151 20.26 -11.89 -4.68
N VAL A 152 20.34 -10.60 -5.03
CA VAL A 152 20.94 -9.58 -4.15
C VAL A 152 20.24 -9.52 -2.80
N SER A 153 18.91 -9.62 -2.84
CA SER A 153 18.10 -9.55 -1.64
C SER A 153 18.37 -10.75 -0.73
N ALA A 154 18.50 -11.97 -1.29
CA ALA A 154 18.78 -13.19 -0.56
C ALA A 154 20.23 -13.28 -0.03
N ASP A 155 21.15 -12.50 -0.59
CA ASP A 155 22.54 -12.45 -0.15
C ASP A 155 22.70 -11.72 1.19
N THR A 156 22.86 -12.49 2.26
CA THR A 156 23.14 -11.97 3.60
C THR A 156 24.60 -11.54 3.78
N SER A 157 25.52 -11.95 2.88
CA SER A 157 26.94 -11.60 2.96
C SER A 157 27.26 -10.21 2.38
N GLY A 158 26.37 -9.68 1.52
CA GLY A 158 26.52 -8.38 0.86
C GLY A 158 27.52 -8.36 -0.30
N ILE A 159 28.08 -9.51 -0.69
CA ILE A 159 29.01 -9.66 -1.81
C ILE A 159 28.32 -9.33 -3.14
N MET A 160 27.09 -9.80 -3.34
CA MET A 160 26.35 -9.58 -4.59
C MET A 160 26.12 -8.10 -4.86
N ARG A 161 25.96 -7.27 -3.82
CA ARG A 161 25.81 -5.81 -3.98
C ARG A 161 27.04 -5.11 -4.58
N ARG A 162 28.19 -5.78 -4.61
CA ARG A 162 29.44 -5.24 -5.17
C ARG A 162 29.68 -5.67 -6.61
N LEU A 163 28.92 -6.66 -7.11
CA LEU A 163 29.09 -7.16 -8.47
C LEU A 163 28.35 -6.28 -9.48
N PRO A 164 28.92 -6.05 -10.68
CA PRO A 164 28.24 -5.34 -11.76
C PRO A 164 26.87 -5.97 -12.11
N GLY A 165 25.87 -5.14 -12.40
CA GLY A 165 24.49 -5.57 -12.68
C GLY A 165 23.66 -5.81 -11.42
N PHE A 166 24.19 -6.53 -10.43
CA PHE A 166 23.54 -6.71 -9.12
C PHE A 166 23.49 -5.40 -8.33
N SER A 167 24.60 -4.65 -8.32
CA SER A 167 24.67 -3.32 -7.72
C SER A 167 23.67 -2.34 -8.34
N THR A 168 23.56 -2.35 -9.68
CA THR A 168 22.58 -1.55 -10.43
C THR A 168 21.15 -1.92 -10.03
N SER A 169 20.82 -3.21 -10.06
CA SER A 169 19.47 -3.70 -9.70
C SER A 169 19.09 -3.34 -8.25
N TYR A 170 20.05 -3.42 -7.33
CA TYR A 170 19.84 -3.00 -5.94
C TYR A 170 19.61 -1.49 -5.82
N ASN A 171 20.43 -0.68 -6.48
CA ASN A 171 20.32 0.78 -6.46
C ASN A 171 19.02 1.26 -7.08
N ASP A 172 18.57 0.64 -8.18
CA ASP A 172 17.27 0.92 -8.80
C ASP A 172 16.12 0.64 -7.85
N GLY A 173 16.16 -0.51 -7.17
CA GLY A 173 15.18 -0.86 -6.15
C GLY A 173 15.16 0.17 -5.02
N LYS A 174 16.32 0.48 -4.45
CA LYS A 174 16.44 1.47 -3.38
C LYS A 174 15.88 2.83 -3.81
N ARG A 175 16.27 3.32 -4.99
CA ARG A 175 15.79 4.59 -5.55
C ARG A 175 14.27 4.61 -5.67
N LEU A 176 13.65 3.57 -6.24
CA LEU A 176 12.19 3.46 -6.37
C LEU A 176 11.50 3.43 -5.00
N GLY A 177 12.09 2.73 -4.03
CA GLY A 177 11.61 2.70 -2.65
C GLY A 177 11.65 4.06 -1.98
N ASP A 178 12.73 4.82 -2.17
CA ASP A 178 12.89 6.17 -1.64
C ASP A 178 11.93 7.16 -2.33
N GLU A 179 11.73 7.06 -3.65
CA GLU A 179 10.77 7.88 -4.41
C GLU A 179 9.31 7.62 -3.97
N LEU A 180 8.91 6.36 -3.81
CA LEU A 180 7.59 6.00 -3.28
C LEU A 180 7.37 6.55 -1.87
N ARG A 181 8.39 6.45 -1.01
CA ARG A 181 8.28 6.97 0.36
C ARG A 181 8.21 8.49 0.38
N ALA A 182 9.01 9.16 -0.44
CA ALA A 182 8.98 10.62 -0.56
C ALA A 182 7.59 11.11 -1.00
N PHE A 183 6.96 10.41 -1.94
CA PHE A 183 5.59 10.69 -2.37
C PHE A 183 4.60 10.63 -1.19
N PHE A 184 4.52 9.50 -0.49
CA PHE A 184 3.58 9.34 0.62
C PHE A 184 3.89 10.27 1.80
N ASN A 185 5.16 10.51 2.11
CA ASN A 185 5.55 11.45 3.15
C ASN A 185 5.12 12.89 2.81
N GLY A 186 5.17 13.27 1.53
CA GLY A 186 4.65 14.55 1.06
C GLY A 186 3.15 14.68 1.32
N GLN A 187 2.38 13.67 0.92
CA GLN A 187 0.92 13.63 1.13
C GLN A 187 0.55 13.63 2.62
N ILE A 188 1.25 12.85 3.46
CA ILE A 188 1.04 12.84 4.91
C ILE A 188 1.35 14.21 5.52
N LYS A 189 2.42 14.87 5.07
CA LYS A 189 2.79 16.21 5.56
C LYS A 189 1.72 17.24 5.20
N GLU A 190 1.25 17.25 3.95
CA GLU A 190 0.17 18.14 3.52
C GLU A 190 -1.12 17.88 4.31
N ARG A 191 -1.48 16.61 4.49
CA ARG A 191 -2.65 16.22 5.26
C ARG A 191 -2.54 16.67 6.71
N ARG A 192 -1.39 16.46 7.36
CA ARG A 192 -1.13 16.87 8.76
C ARG A 192 -1.33 18.38 8.96
N GLN A 193 -1.01 19.21 7.96
CA GLN A 193 -1.20 20.66 8.05
C GLN A 193 -2.66 21.10 7.98
N LYS A 194 -3.56 20.26 7.43
CA LYS A 194 -4.98 20.56 7.26
C LYS A 194 -5.86 20.00 8.38
N ILE A 195 -5.31 19.15 9.25
CA ILE A 195 -6.06 18.54 10.36
C ILE A 195 -6.09 19.52 11.55
N ASP A 196 -7.30 19.79 12.05
CA ASP A 196 -7.48 20.38 13.36
C ASP A 196 -7.46 19.27 14.43
N PHE A 197 -6.36 19.17 15.17
CA PHE A 197 -6.19 18.18 16.24
C PHE A 197 -6.90 18.54 17.55
N THR A 198 -7.51 19.73 17.63
CA THR A 198 -8.25 20.18 18.83
C THR A 198 -9.73 19.83 18.75
N GLU A 199 -10.27 19.67 17.55
CA GLU A 199 -11.66 19.30 17.31
C GLU A 199 -11.88 17.80 17.50
N ASP A 200 -12.89 17.40 18.28
CA ASP A 200 -13.30 15.99 18.43
C ASP A 200 -14.21 15.52 17.28
N SER A 201 -13.86 15.90 16.06
CA SER A 201 -14.53 15.46 14.84
C SER A 201 -14.09 14.05 14.45
N GLU A 202 -15.00 13.28 13.84
CA GLU A 202 -14.67 11.99 13.25
C GLU A 202 -13.68 12.20 12.09
N PRO A 203 -12.63 11.38 11.97
CA PRO A 203 -11.64 11.52 10.92
C PRO A 203 -12.29 11.32 9.55
N THR A 204 -11.85 12.07 8.56
CA THR A 204 -12.43 12.03 7.21
C THR A 204 -11.71 11.05 6.27
N ASP A 205 -10.48 10.65 6.61
CA ASP A 205 -9.68 9.66 5.91
C ASP A 205 -8.76 8.87 6.84
N TYR A 206 -8.08 7.87 6.28
CA TYR A 206 -7.25 6.94 7.04
C TYR A 206 -6.06 7.63 7.68
N VAL A 207 -5.41 8.55 6.96
CA VAL A 207 -4.22 9.24 7.45
C VAL A 207 -4.57 10.13 8.63
N GLU A 208 -5.69 10.86 8.56
CA GLU A 208 -6.19 11.62 9.69
C GLU A 208 -6.50 10.73 10.90
N ALA A 209 -7.20 9.59 10.68
CA ALA A 209 -7.48 8.64 11.75
C ALA A 209 -6.19 8.15 12.41
N TYR A 210 -5.17 7.83 11.62
CA TYR A 210 -3.87 7.34 12.10
C TYR A 210 -3.11 8.42 12.87
N LEU A 211 -3.07 9.65 12.35
CA LEU A 211 -2.40 10.78 13.00
C LEU A 211 -3.06 11.16 14.34
N ARG A 212 -4.40 11.12 14.42
CA ARG A 212 -5.13 11.32 15.67
C ARG A 212 -4.86 10.19 16.66
N GLN A 213 -4.75 8.94 16.20
CA GLN A 213 -4.38 7.80 17.05
C GLN A 213 -2.97 7.95 17.61
N GLN A 214 -2.00 8.34 16.78
CA GLN A 214 -0.63 8.62 17.19
C GLN A 214 -0.58 9.68 18.30
N GLN A 215 -1.29 10.79 18.13
CA GLN A 215 -1.36 11.85 19.16
C GLN A 215 -2.01 11.37 20.47
N LYS A 216 -3.02 10.50 20.41
CA LYS A 216 -3.65 9.91 21.60
C LYS A 216 -2.67 9.03 22.37
N ASN A 217 -1.90 8.20 21.66
CA ASN A 217 -0.90 7.34 22.27
C ASN A 217 0.21 8.16 22.96
N GLU A 218 0.77 9.16 22.27
CA GLU A 218 1.77 10.09 22.81
C GLU A 218 1.29 10.77 24.11
N LYS A 219 0.03 11.25 24.15
CA LYS A 219 -0.56 11.88 25.34
C LYS A 219 -0.79 10.92 26.51
N SER A 220 -1.09 9.66 26.22
CA SER A 220 -1.36 8.62 27.23
C SER A 220 -0.10 8.00 27.83
N GLY A 221 1.08 8.30 27.28
CA GLY A 221 2.33 7.65 27.68
C GLY A 221 2.44 6.19 27.23
N GLU A 222 1.48 5.72 26.42
CA GLU A 222 1.57 4.47 25.66
C GLU A 222 2.45 4.67 24.41
N ASP A 223 3.67 5.16 24.62
CA ASP A 223 4.75 5.16 23.63
C ASP A 223 5.24 3.72 23.41
N GLY A 224 4.32 2.83 23.03
CA GLY A 224 4.68 1.58 22.39
C GLY A 224 5.09 1.89 20.95
N ASP A 225 6.15 1.24 20.48
CA ASP A 225 6.63 1.21 19.08
C ASP A 225 5.57 0.81 18.02
N LEU A 226 4.30 0.68 18.43
CA LEU A 226 3.19 0.21 17.62
C LEU A 226 2.62 1.28 16.70
N PHE A 227 2.68 2.58 17.03
CA PHE A 227 2.13 3.66 16.18
C PHE A 227 3.08 4.86 16.01
N SER A 228 4.39 4.63 16.07
CA SER A 228 5.42 5.67 15.85
C SER A 228 5.54 6.15 14.40
#